data_AF-A0A970VLA2-F1
#
_entry.id   AF-A0A970VLA2-F1
#
_cell.length_a   1.000
_cell.length_b   1.000
_cell.length_c   1.000
_cell.angle_alpha   90.00
_cell.angle_beta   90.00
_cell.angle_gamma   90.00
#
_symmetry.space_group_name_H-M   'P 1'
#
loop_
_entity.id
_entity.type
_entity.pdbx_description
1 polymer ?
#
loop_
_entity_poly.entity_id
_entity_poly.type
_entity_poly.pdbx_seq_one_letter_code
_entity_poly.pdbx_strand_id
1 'polypeptide(L)'
;MFENIGGKIKKLAIIGLVSSVIVSVIAAVIIFKTAAQNSTFTGIMVIVAGFLVGYIEALVIYAFGTLVENSQILVNASREQAAAQYAQPQERRFPRAEAPRTETSRTESPKTEAPRGEVPRKDCPHCGTSNNGKNTICFGCKKSI
;
A
#
# COMPACT_ATOMS: atom_id res chain seq x y z
N MET A 1 3.64 -2.57 -27.65
CA MET A 1 3.79 -4.02 -27.96
C MET A 1 3.29 -4.91 -26.82
N PHE A 2 3.69 -4.66 -25.58
CA PHE A 2 3.17 -5.35 -24.38
C PHE A 2 2.18 -4.49 -23.58
N GLU A 3 1.21 -3.88 -24.27
CA GLU A 3 0.09 -3.25 -23.57
C GLU A 3 -0.89 -4.32 -23.10
N ASN A 4 -1.48 -4.05 -21.93
CA ASN A 4 -2.48 -4.90 -21.29
C ASN A 4 -2.04 -6.37 -21.13
N ILE A 5 -0.89 -6.57 -20.47
CA ILE A 5 -0.32 -7.91 -20.21
C ILE A 5 -1.27 -8.72 -19.33
N GLY A 6 -1.83 -8.11 -18.28
CA GLY A 6 -2.76 -8.78 -17.36
C GLY A 6 -3.99 -9.34 -18.05
N GLY A 7 -4.62 -8.57 -18.95
CA GLY A 7 -5.75 -9.04 -19.76
C GLY A 7 -5.40 -10.18 -20.71
N LYS A 8 -4.19 -10.19 -21.28
CA LYS A 8 -3.71 -11.31 -22.13
C LYS A 8 -3.51 -12.59 -21.31
N ILE A 9 -2.94 -12.48 -20.11
CA ILE A 9 -2.76 -13.61 -19.19
C ILE A 9 -4.12 -14.22 -18.78
N LYS A 10 -5.11 -13.38 -18.49
CA LYS A 10 -6.48 -13.85 -18.20
C LYS A 10 -7.08 -14.65 -19.36
N LYS A 11 -6.92 -14.17 -20.60
CA LYS A 11 -7.36 -14.91 -21.80
C LYS A 11 -6.62 -16.23 -21.97
N LEU A 12 -5.30 -16.23 -21.69
CA LEU A 12 -4.48 -17.44 -21.72
C LEU A 12 -4.98 -18.49 -20.71
N ALA A 13 -5.39 -18.07 -19.50
CA ALA A 13 -5.94 -18.97 -18.49
C ALA A 13 -7.21 -19.69 -18.98
N ILE A 14 -8.11 -18.97 -19.67
CA ILE A 14 -9.34 -19.55 -20.24
C ILE A 14 -8.99 -20.55 -21.34
N ILE A 15 -8.06 -20.19 -22.23
CA ILE A 15 -7.60 -21.08 -23.31
C ILE A 15 -6.95 -22.34 -22.72
N GLY A 16 -6.13 -22.18 -21.69
CA GLY A 16 -5.50 -23.29 -20.95
C GLY A 16 -6.54 -24.23 -20.36
N LEU A 17 -7.56 -23.69 -19.67
CA LEU A 17 -8.64 -24.49 -19.10
C LEU A 17 -9.40 -25.30 -20.17
N VAL A 18 -9.74 -24.67 -21.29
CA VAL A 18 -10.44 -25.37 -22.38
C VAL A 18 -9.55 -26.48 -22.95
N SER A 19 -8.25 -26.21 -23.12
CA SER A 19 -7.30 -27.20 -23.62
C SER A 19 -7.15 -28.41 -22.67
N SER A 20 -7.12 -28.18 -21.35
CA SER A 20 -6.99 -29.27 -20.38
C SER A 20 -8.23 -30.17 -20.36
N VAL A 21 -9.42 -29.57 -20.49
CA VAL A 21 -10.68 -30.31 -20.59
C VAL A 21 -10.71 -31.15 -21.87
N ILE A 22 -10.29 -30.59 -23.02
CA ILE A 22 -10.23 -31.34 -24.28
C ILE A 22 -9.29 -32.53 -24.17
N VAL A 23 -8.07 -32.33 -23.66
CA VAL A 23 -7.08 -33.41 -23.47
C VAL A 23 -7.64 -34.49 -22.55
N SER A 24 -8.30 -34.10 -21.46
CA SER A 24 -8.91 -35.03 -20.51
C SER A 24 -10.01 -35.88 -21.15
N VAL A 25 -10.88 -35.27 -21.96
CA VAL A 25 -11.94 -35.98 -22.68
C VAL A 25 -11.36 -36.96 -23.71
N ILE A 26 -10.33 -36.55 -24.46
CA ILE A 26 -9.67 -37.44 -25.43
C ILE A 26 -9.06 -38.65 -24.73
N ALA A 27 -8.36 -38.43 -23.60
CA ALA A 27 -7.79 -39.51 -22.80
C ALA A 27 -8.87 -40.48 -22.30
N ALA A 28 -10.01 -39.98 -21.82
CA ALA A 28 -11.12 -40.81 -21.37
C ALA A 28 -11.71 -41.66 -22.51
N VAL A 29 -11.88 -41.09 -23.71
CA VAL A 29 -12.37 -41.83 -24.89
C VAL A 29 -11.42 -42.96 -25.28
N ILE A 30 -10.10 -42.75 -25.19
CA ILE A 30 -9.10 -43.80 -25.45
C ILE A 30 -9.25 -44.93 -24.42
N ILE A 31 -9.42 -44.58 -23.14
CA ILE A 31 -9.60 -45.56 -22.05
C ILE A 31 -10.89 -46.37 -22.22
N PHE A 32 -11.97 -45.78 -22.71
CA PHE A 32 -13.21 -46.53 -22.96
C PHE A 32 -13.06 -47.57 -24.07
N LYS A 33 -12.13 -47.37 -25.02
CA LYS A 33 -11.89 -48.33 -26.11
C LYS A 33 -11.00 -49.50 -25.70
N THR A 34 -10.26 -49.43 -24.59
CA THR A 34 -9.26 -50.44 -24.22
C THR A 34 -9.83 -51.68 -23.53
N ALA A 35 -11.17 -51.82 -23.43
CA ALA A 35 -11.89 -53.00 -22.90
C ALA A 35 -11.35 -53.55 -21.57
N ALA A 36 -10.72 -52.70 -20.76
CA ALA A 36 -10.23 -53.07 -19.44
C ALA A 36 -11.41 -53.28 -18.48
N GLN A 37 -11.28 -54.26 -17.58
CA GLN A 37 -12.17 -54.44 -16.44
C GLN A 37 -12.11 -53.13 -15.61
N ASN A 38 -13.19 -52.33 -15.62
CA ASN A 38 -13.33 -50.98 -15.02
C ASN A 38 -12.96 -49.76 -15.89
N SER A 39 -12.77 -49.91 -17.20
CA SER A 39 -12.50 -48.79 -18.15
C SER A 39 -13.50 -47.63 -18.03
N THR A 40 -14.78 -47.91 -17.79
CA THR A 40 -15.81 -46.88 -17.57
C THR A 40 -15.54 -46.01 -16.34
N PHE A 41 -15.20 -46.64 -15.21
CA PHE A 41 -14.95 -45.92 -13.96
C PHE A 41 -13.65 -45.12 -14.04
N THR A 42 -12.59 -45.71 -14.60
CA THR A 42 -11.30 -45.02 -14.80
C THR A 42 -11.44 -43.82 -15.72
N GLY A 43 -12.19 -43.94 -16.84
CA GLY A 43 -12.40 -42.81 -17.75
C GLY A 43 -13.16 -41.64 -17.09
N ILE A 44 -14.18 -41.93 -16.27
CA ILE A 44 -14.89 -40.88 -15.50
C ILE A 44 -13.94 -40.18 -14.51
N MET A 45 -13.11 -40.95 -13.80
CA MET A 45 -12.12 -40.39 -12.87
C MET A 45 -11.10 -39.49 -13.58
N VAL A 46 -10.67 -39.85 -14.80
CA VAL A 46 -9.78 -39.02 -15.61
C VAL A 46 -10.46 -37.71 -16.00
N ILE A 47 -11.73 -37.72 -16.40
CA ILE A 47 -12.49 -36.50 -16.72
C ILE A 47 -12.53 -35.57 -15.50
N VAL A 48 -12.95 -36.09 -14.34
CA VAL A 48 -13.06 -35.31 -13.11
C VAL A 48 -11.70 -34.78 -12.68
N ALA A 49 -10.66 -35.61 -12.66
CA ALA A 49 -9.32 -35.20 -12.28
C ALA A 49 -8.76 -34.14 -13.23
N GLY A 50 -8.92 -34.32 -14.55
CA GLY A 50 -8.45 -33.35 -15.54
C GLY A 50 -9.17 -32.00 -15.45
N PHE A 51 -10.47 -32.00 -15.15
CA PHE A 51 -11.20 -30.77 -14.87
C PHE A 51 -10.69 -30.07 -13.60
N LEU A 52 -10.49 -30.81 -12.51
CA LEU A 52 -10.00 -30.24 -11.25
C LEU A 52 -8.60 -29.64 -11.40
N VAL A 53 -7.68 -30.35 -12.06
CA VAL A 53 -6.32 -29.86 -12.33
C VAL A 53 -6.38 -28.60 -13.20
N GLY A 54 -7.12 -28.64 -14.30
CA GLY A 54 -7.30 -27.47 -15.17
C GLY A 54 -7.92 -26.27 -14.46
N TYR A 55 -8.89 -26.52 -13.58
CA TYR A 55 -9.55 -25.47 -12.79
C TYR A 55 -8.57 -24.79 -11.83
N ILE A 56 -7.75 -25.56 -11.12
CA ILE A 56 -6.74 -25.01 -10.20
C ILE A 56 -5.68 -24.22 -10.97
N GLU A 57 -5.18 -24.75 -12.09
CA GLU A 57 -4.22 -24.05 -12.95
C GLU A 57 -4.79 -22.73 -13.48
N ALA A 58 -6.02 -22.77 -14.00
CA ALA A 58 -6.71 -21.59 -14.49
C ALA A 58 -6.91 -20.54 -13.39
N LEU A 59 -7.24 -20.97 -12.16
CA LEU A 59 -7.40 -20.08 -11.02
C LEU A 59 -6.09 -19.34 -10.72
N VAL A 60 -4.96 -20.07 -10.66
CA VAL A 60 -3.64 -19.47 -10.37
C VAL A 60 -3.24 -18.48 -11.47
N ILE A 61 -3.36 -18.85 -12.74
CA ILE A 61 -2.98 -17.97 -13.87
C ILE A 61 -3.92 -16.76 -13.95
N TYR A 62 -5.22 -16.96 -13.75
CA TYR A 62 -6.20 -15.87 -13.77
C TYR A 62 -6.00 -14.89 -12.61
N ALA A 63 -5.72 -15.40 -11.40
CA ALA A 63 -5.41 -14.58 -10.23
C ALA A 63 -4.14 -13.74 -10.48
N PHE A 64 -3.09 -14.37 -11.02
CA PHE A 64 -1.87 -13.66 -11.40
C PHE A 64 -2.13 -12.58 -12.46
N GLY A 65 -2.92 -12.90 -13.50
CA GLY A 65 -3.31 -11.93 -14.52
C GLY A 65 -4.05 -10.72 -13.94
N THR A 66 -4.92 -10.94 -12.96
CA THR A 66 -5.63 -9.86 -12.25
C THR A 66 -4.68 -9.01 -11.40
N LEU A 67 -3.73 -9.65 -10.71
CA LEU A 67 -2.74 -8.93 -9.91
C LEU A 67 -1.88 -8.01 -10.77
N VAL A 68 -1.36 -8.53 -11.88
CA VAL A 68 -0.53 -7.76 -12.84
C VAL A 68 -1.31 -6.57 -13.40
N GLU A 69 -2.58 -6.78 -13.77
CA GLU A 69 -3.44 -5.70 -14.28
C GLU A 69 -3.65 -4.60 -13.23
N ASN A 70 -3.98 -4.99 -12.00
CA ASN A 70 -4.20 -4.04 -10.89
C ASN A 70 -2.93 -3.28 -10.51
N SER A 71 -1.76 -3.93 -10.52
CA SER A 71 -0.47 -3.28 -10.25
C SER A 71 -0.12 -2.23 -11.30
N GLN A 72 -0.37 -2.51 -12.59
CA GLN A 72 -0.12 -1.56 -13.66
C GLN A 72 -1.03 -0.34 -13.56
N ILE A 73 -2.31 -0.54 -13.24
CA ILE A 73 -3.26 0.55 -13.02
C ILE A 73 -2.79 1.44 -11.86
N LEU A 74 -2.35 0.84 -10.74
CA LEU A 74 -1.88 1.59 -9.58
C LEU A 74 -0.62 2.42 -9.87
N VAL A 75 0.35 1.84 -10.57
CA VAL A 75 1.58 2.56 -10.95
C VAL A 75 1.25 3.72 -11.90
N ASN A 76 0.36 3.51 -12.86
CA ASN A 76 -0.03 4.58 -13.78
C ASN A 76 -0.78 5.70 -13.04
N ALA A 77 -1.75 5.35 -12.19
CA ALA A 77 -2.51 6.32 -11.39
C ALA A 77 -1.59 7.13 -10.43
N SER A 78 -0.64 6.47 -9.77
CA SER A 78 0.32 7.14 -8.89
C SER A 78 1.29 8.06 -9.64
N ARG A 79 1.71 7.70 -10.86
CA ARG A 79 2.51 8.58 -11.72
C ARG A 79 1.72 9.81 -12.17
N GLU A 80 0.43 9.64 -12.48
CA GLU A 80 -0.46 10.74 -12.85
C GLU A 80 -0.73 11.69 -11.68
N GLN A 81 -0.95 11.15 -10.47
CA GLN A 81 -1.04 11.93 -9.23
C GLN A 81 0.26 12.69 -8.94
N ALA A 82 1.42 12.05 -9.08
CA ALA A 82 2.70 12.71 -8.90
C ALA A 82 2.86 13.88 -9.91
N ALA A 83 2.59 13.64 -11.19
CA ALA A 83 2.65 14.67 -12.23
C ALA A 83 1.68 15.84 -11.94
N ALA A 84 0.45 15.56 -11.52
CA ALA A 84 -0.53 16.57 -11.13
C ALA A 84 -0.09 17.36 -9.90
N GLN A 85 0.57 16.71 -8.94
CA GLN A 85 1.10 17.34 -7.74
C GLN A 85 2.27 18.30 -8.01
N TYR A 86 3.07 18.04 -9.06
CA TYR A 86 4.13 18.97 -9.50
C TYR A 86 3.63 20.09 -10.42
N ALA A 87 2.45 19.94 -11.04
CA ALA A 87 1.82 20.97 -11.87
C ALA A 87 1.06 22.03 -11.05
N GLN A 88 0.83 21.79 -9.76
CA GLN A 88 0.28 22.79 -8.84
C GLN A 88 1.40 23.75 -8.43
N PRO A 89 1.25 25.09 -8.59
CA PRO A 89 2.15 26.05 -7.96
C PRO A 89 2.20 25.74 -6.46
N GLN A 90 3.42 25.58 -5.94
CA GLN A 90 3.69 25.19 -4.56
C GLN A 90 3.27 26.30 -3.58
N GLU A 91 1.96 26.47 -3.39
CA GLU A 91 1.38 27.41 -2.46
C GLU A 91 0.65 26.66 -1.34
N ARG A 92 1.42 25.88 -0.56
CA ARG A 92 1.44 25.98 0.91
C ARG A 92 2.23 24.85 1.58
N ARG A 93 3.02 25.30 2.55
CA ARG A 93 3.43 24.64 3.79
C ARG A 93 4.36 23.43 3.66
N PHE A 94 5.64 23.72 3.91
CA PHE A 94 6.52 22.84 4.66
C PHE A 94 5.73 22.10 5.77
N PRO A 95 5.82 20.76 5.86
CA PRO A 95 5.46 20.06 7.07
C PRO A 95 6.37 20.60 8.17
N ARG A 96 5.78 21.24 9.18
CA ARG A 96 6.49 21.44 10.45
C ARG A 96 6.81 20.03 10.94
N ALA A 97 8.08 19.74 11.15
CA ALA A 97 8.53 18.50 11.74
C ALA A 97 7.89 18.35 13.14
N GLU A 98 6.81 17.60 13.23
CA GLU A 98 6.41 16.99 14.49
C GLU A 98 7.25 15.73 14.64
N ALA A 99 8.23 15.83 15.54
CA ALA A 99 9.05 14.70 15.96
C ALA A 99 8.13 13.57 16.46
N PRO A 100 8.48 12.29 16.21
CA PRO A 100 7.74 11.16 16.74
C PRO A 100 7.62 11.30 18.26
N ARG A 101 6.41 11.44 18.79
CA ARG A 101 6.17 11.23 20.21
C ARG A 101 6.30 9.73 20.46
N THR A 102 7.47 9.33 20.93
CA THR A 102 7.68 8.07 21.61
C THR A 102 6.75 8.04 22.82
N GLU A 103 5.70 7.23 22.79
CA GLU A 103 4.97 6.85 24.00
C GLU A 103 5.87 5.91 24.80
N THR A 104 6.82 6.47 25.55
CA THR A 104 7.47 5.74 26.63
C THR A 104 6.54 5.79 27.83
N SER A 105 5.93 4.64 28.08
CA SER A 105 5.23 4.23 29.29
C SER A 105 5.86 4.84 30.54
N ARG A 106 5.02 5.54 31.30
CA ARG A 106 5.33 6.15 32.59
C ARG A 106 5.52 5.04 33.64
N THR A 107 6.73 4.91 34.16
CA THR A 107 7.02 4.14 35.39
C THR A 107 7.55 5.11 36.45
N GLU A 108 6.95 5.07 37.64
CA GLU A 108 7.16 5.97 38.80
C GLU A 108 8.58 5.89 39.40
N SER A 109 9.24 7.02 39.77
CA SER A 109 9.49 7.55 41.15
C SER A 109 11.00 7.93 41.32
N PRO A 110 11.49 8.69 42.33
CA PRO A 110 11.02 9.92 43.02
C PRO A 110 12.10 11.06 43.18
N LYS A 111 11.62 12.33 43.36
CA LYS A 111 12.19 13.57 44.01
C LYS A 111 13.68 13.98 43.91
N THR A 112 13.95 15.29 43.68
CA THR A 112 14.67 16.26 44.58
C THR A 112 14.71 17.68 43.96
N GLU A 113 14.52 18.73 44.79
CA GLU A 113 14.33 20.17 44.50
C GLU A 113 15.61 20.99 44.17
N ALA A 114 15.45 22.12 43.45
CA ALA A 114 16.18 23.39 43.72
C ALA A 114 15.47 24.61 43.07
N PRO A 115 15.44 25.79 43.71
CA PRO A 115 14.58 26.93 43.33
C PRO A 115 15.27 27.88 42.33
N ARG A 116 14.51 28.49 41.40
CA ARG A 116 14.99 29.62 40.58
C ARG A 116 14.04 30.81 40.70
N GLY A 117 14.56 31.89 41.28
CA GLY A 117 13.85 33.13 41.55
C GLY A 117 13.35 33.85 40.29
N GLU A 118 12.23 34.54 40.46
CA GLU A 118 11.58 35.34 39.43
C GLU A 118 12.35 36.65 39.21
N VAL A 119 12.76 36.91 37.97
CA VAL A 119 13.42 38.17 37.58
C VAL A 119 12.33 39.21 37.28
N PRO A 120 12.43 40.45 37.80
CA PRO A 120 11.42 41.48 37.59
C PRO A 120 11.26 41.80 36.09
N ARG A 121 10.01 41.84 35.62
CA ARG A 121 9.64 42.21 34.25
C ARG A 121 9.33 43.70 34.18
N LYS A 122 9.63 44.33 33.04
CA LYS A 122 9.31 45.74 32.74
C LYS A 122 8.50 45.82 31.47
N ASP A 123 7.46 46.64 31.46
CA ASP A 123 6.59 46.82 30.30
C ASP A 123 7.11 47.95 29.40
N CYS A 124 7.10 47.72 28.09
CA CYS A 124 7.61 48.68 27.12
C CYS A 124 6.64 49.87 26.94
N PRO A 125 7.10 51.13 27.07
CA PRO A 125 6.22 52.30 26.94
C PRO A 125 5.73 52.55 25.51
N HIS A 126 6.34 51.91 24.50
CA HIS A 126 5.96 52.09 23.10
C HIS A 126 4.90 51.10 22.60
N CYS A 127 4.81 49.92 23.19
CA CYS A 127 3.91 48.86 22.70
C CYS A 127 3.29 47.99 23.80
N GLY A 128 3.54 48.28 25.08
CA GLY A 128 2.96 47.57 26.23
C GLY A 128 3.47 46.14 26.44
N THR A 129 4.46 45.69 25.66
CA THR A 129 4.98 44.31 25.79
C THR A 129 5.86 44.18 27.04
N SER A 130 5.58 43.16 27.85
CA SER A 130 6.38 42.82 29.03
C SER A 130 7.69 42.16 28.66
N ASN A 131 8.80 42.79 29.00
CA ASN A 131 10.15 42.32 28.73
C ASN A 131 10.86 41.95 30.03
N ASN A 132 11.84 41.08 29.96
CA ASN A 132 12.70 40.79 31.10
C ASN A 132 13.46 42.06 31.50
N GLY A 133 13.61 42.37 32.78
CA GLY A 133 14.30 43.57 33.26
C GLY A 133 15.76 43.71 32.81
N LYS A 134 16.37 42.65 32.24
CA LYS A 134 17.71 42.68 31.61
C LYS A 134 17.70 43.16 30.15
N ASN A 135 16.54 43.26 29.50
CA ASN A 135 16.44 43.64 28.10
C ASN A 135 16.42 45.17 27.97
N THR A 136 17.35 45.73 27.20
CA THR A 136 17.40 47.16 26.86
C THR A 136 16.63 47.49 25.57
N ILE A 137 16.21 46.46 24.82
CA ILE A 137 15.45 46.56 23.57
C ILE A 137 14.20 45.69 23.69
N CYS A 138 13.05 46.22 23.28
CA CYS A 138 11.77 45.52 23.29
C CYS A 138 11.71 44.43 22.24
N PHE A 139 11.32 43.22 22.65
CA PHE A 139 11.12 42.13 21.70
C PHE A 139 9.92 42.37 20.75
N GLY A 140 8.91 43.13 21.19
CA GLY A 140 7.73 43.45 20.39
C GLY A 140 8.01 44.50 19.32
N CYS A 141 8.50 45.68 19.72
CA CYS A 141 8.64 46.83 18.81
C CYS A 141 10.09 47.14 18.39
N LYS A 142 11.09 46.41 18.90
CA LYS A 142 12.53 46.62 18.65
C LYS A 142 13.06 48.03 19.00
N LYS A 143 12.30 48.82 19.76
CA LYS A 143 12.74 50.10 20.34
C LYS A 143 13.35 49.88 21.73
N SER A 144 14.17 50.81 22.18
CA SER A 144 14.73 50.77 23.55
C SER A 144 13.64 50.86 24.61
N ILE A 145 13.81 50.15 25.74
CA ILE A 145 12.91 50.17 26.91
C ILE A 145 13.61 50.80 28.10
#